data_AF-A0A930K420-F1
#
_entry.id   AF-A0A930K420-F1
#
_cell.length_a   1.000
_cell.length_b   1.000
_cell.length_c   1.000
_cell.angle_alpha   90.00
_cell.angle_beta   90.00
_cell.angle_gamma   90.00
#
_symmetry.space_group_name_H-M   'P 1'
#
loop_
_entity.id
_entity.type
_entity.pdbx_description
1 polymer ?
#
loop_
_entity_poly.entity_id
_entity_poly.type
_entity_poly.pdbx_seq_one_letter_code
_entity_poly.pdbx_strand_id
1 'polypeptide(L)'
;MYSAKEKLTHFHKLVSPTVVEADLALLHEKAPHLTDFTRFDLSPEKNHEEILFLLLDHCEHDEIVRNRREYANQAADEDNDNNNANNSSEDGDEIPEIPNANGDENPDADGGEGDENPSEGEGGDESSEEGSEDNESTEQSSEEPTAPSEDKDDASSKKEKAKATPKKKKKSTRK
;
A
#
# COMPACT_ATOMS: atom_id res chain seq x y z
N MET A 1 0.92 15.22 1.25
CA MET A 1 0.73 14.01 2.08
C MET A 1 -0.74 13.92 2.45
N TYR A 2 -1.38 12.79 2.18
CA TYR A 2 -2.84 12.65 2.26
C TYR A 2 -3.36 12.65 3.70
N SER A 3 -4.57 13.21 3.93
CA SER A 3 -5.28 12.95 5.18
C SER A 3 -5.68 11.47 5.27
N ALA A 4 -5.99 10.96 6.47
CA ALA A 4 -6.37 9.56 6.66
C ALA A 4 -7.55 9.13 5.76
N LYS A 5 -8.53 10.02 5.54
CA LYS A 5 -9.70 9.76 4.68
C LYS A 5 -9.32 9.74 3.20
N GLU A 6 -8.50 10.70 2.77
CA GLU A 6 -8.03 10.76 1.38
C GLU A 6 -7.12 9.58 1.06
N LYS A 7 -6.24 9.20 1.99
CA LYS A 7 -5.34 8.05 1.87
C LYS A 7 -6.13 6.77 1.62
N LEU A 8 -7.20 6.54 2.38
CA LEU A 8 -8.06 5.38 2.17
C LEU A 8 -8.75 5.40 0.79
N THR A 9 -9.14 6.59 0.33
CA THR A 9 -9.75 6.77 -0.99
C THR A 9 -8.76 6.43 -2.11
N HIS A 10 -7.51 6.89 -2.01
CA HIS A 10 -6.47 6.56 -2.98
C HIS A 10 -6.06 5.08 -2.90
N PHE A 11 -5.98 4.53 -1.69
CA PHE A 11 -5.70 3.12 -1.46
C PHE A 11 -6.69 2.23 -2.21
N HIS A 12 -8.00 2.36 -1.98
CA HIS A 12 -9.00 1.52 -2.67
C HIS A 12 -8.97 1.64 -4.19
N LYS A 13 -8.59 2.81 -4.74
CA LYS A 13 -8.43 3.01 -6.18
C LYS A 13 -7.19 2.33 -6.75
N LEU A 14 -6.16 2.14 -5.92
CA LEU A 14 -4.85 1.63 -6.33
C LEU A 14 -4.60 0.19 -5.90
N VAL A 15 -5.38 -0.39 -4.98
CA VAL A 15 -5.20 -1.77 -4.52
C VAL A 15 -5.24 -2.72 -5.70
N SER A 16 -4.12 -3.38 -5.95
CA SER A 16 -3.95 -4.38 -7.00
C SER A 16 -2.71 -5.22 -6.67
N PRO A 17 -2.85 -6.55 -6.51
CA PRO A 17 -1.71 -7.40 -6.13
C PRO A 17 -0.70 -7.59 -7.27
N THR A 18 -1.12 -7.44 -8.53
CA THR A 18 -0.27 -7.71 -9.71
C THR A 18 0.77 -6.62 -9.98
N VAL A 19 0.56 -5.42 -9.45
CA VAL A 19 1.44 -4.25 -9.64
C VAL A 19 2.36 -4.01 -8.45
N VAL A 20 2.37 -4.95 -7.50
CA VAL A 20 3.12 -4.83 -6.24
C VAL A 20 4.63 -4.76 -6.45
N GLU A 21 5.15 -5.41 -7.48
CA GLU A 21 6.60 -5.36 -7.80
C GLU A 21 7.04 -3.93 -8.14
N ALA A 22 6.22 -3.24 -8.93
CA ALA A 22 6.44 -1.83 -9.25
C ALA A 22 6.38 -0.96 -7.99
N ASP A 23 5.35 -1.18 -7.16
CA ASP A 23 5.15 -0.42 -5.92
C ASP A 23 6.28 -0.68 -4.90
N LEU A 24 6.78 -1.92 -4.82
CA LEU A 24 7.89 -2.32 -3.96
C LEU A 24 9.20 -1.67 -4.40
N ALA A 25 9.51 -1.69 -5.70
CA ALA A 25 10.67 -1.00 -6.25
C ALA A 25 10.63 0.51 -5.95
N LEU A 26 9.47 1.14 -6.13
CA LEU A 26 9.30 2.56 -5.78
C LEU A 26 9.42 2.81 -4.27
N LEU A 27 8.93 1.89 -3.44
CA LEU A 27 9.06 1.99 -1.98
C LEU A 27 10.53 1.94 -1.53
N HIS A 28 11.37 1.12 -2.17
CA HIS A 28 12.81 1.10 -1.94
C HIS A 28 13.47 2.45 -2.24
N GLU A 29 13.06 3.11 -3.33
CA GLU A 29 13.59 4.43 -3.69
C GLU A 29 13.15 5.53 -2.71
N LYS A 30 11.87 5.51 -2.32
CA LYS A 30 11.24 6.59 -1.56
C LYS A 30 11.48 6.49 -0.06
N ALA A 31 11.55 5.27 0.46
CA ALA A 31 11.71 5.02 1.88
C ALA A 31 12.74 3.91 2.18
N PRO A 32 14.01 4.05 1.73
CA PRO A 32 15.05 3.02 1.87
C PRO A 32 15.42 2.67 3.32
N HIS A 33 14.92 3.44 4.29
CA HIS A 33 15.16 3.27 5.71
C HIS A 33 14.11 2.37 6.39
N LEU A 34 13.05 1.96 5.68
CA LEU A 34 12.09 0.99 6.21
C LEU A 34 12.77 -0.36 6.45
N THR A 35 12.41 -1.04 7.53
CA THR A 35 12.98 -2.35 7.89
C THR A 35 12.20 -3.51 7.29
N ASP A 36 11.00 -3.24 6.77
CA ASP A 36 10.04 -4.27 6.36
C ASP A 36 10.30 -4.83 4.96
N PHE A 37 11.30 -4.32 4.24
CA PHE A 37 11.68 -4.82 2.91
C PHE A 37 11.95 -6.32 2.88
N THR A 38 12.59 -6.88 3.91
CA THR A 38 12.83 -8.34 3.98
C THR A 38 11.52 -9.15 3.91
N ARG A 39 10.45 -8.62 4.51
CA ARG A 39 9.12 -9.26 4.48
C ARG A 39 8.44 -9.03 3.12
N PHE A 40 8.58 -7.83 2.57
CA PHE A 40 7.98 -7.46 1.29
C PHE A 40 8.63 -8.24 0.13
N ASP A 41 9.95 -8.36 0.09
CA ASP A 41 10.71 -9.10 -0.92
C ASP A 41 10.40 -10.60 -0.92
N LEU A 42 10.10 -11.18 0.26
CA LEU A 42 9.81 -12.60 0.37
C LEU A 42 8.42 -12.96 -0.19
N SER A 43 7.44 -12.06 -0.07
CA SER A 43 6.05 -12.33 -0.44
C SER A 43 5.31 -11.03 -0.78
N PRO A 44 5.66 -10.36 -1.88
CA PRO A 44 5.14 -9.04 -2.20
C PRO A 44 3.63 -9.07 -2.41
N GLU A 45 3.10 -10.07 -3.12
CA GLU A 45 1.65 -10.24 -3.34
C GLU A 45 0.82 -10.32 -2.04
N LYS A 46 1.38 -10.86 -0.95
CA LYS A 46 0.67 -10.95 0.34
C LYS A 46 0.72 -9.64 1.12
N ASN A 47 1.71 -8.81 0.84
CA ASN A 47 1.94 -7.55 1.52
C ASN A 47 1.57 -6.34 0.64
N HIS A 48 0.93 -6.55 -0.52
CA HIS A 48 0.65 -5.49 -1.49
C HIS A 48 -0.14 -4.32 -0.88
N GLU A 49 -1.08 -4.61 0.03
CA GLU A 49 -1.83 -3.60 0.76
C GLU A 49 -0.93 -2.78 1.69
N GLU A 50 -0.07 -3.43 2.47
CA GLU A 50 0.85 -2.76 3.39
C GLU A 50 1.88 -1.91 2.65
N ILE A 51 2.45 -2.46 1.57
CA ILE A 51 3.39 -1.76 0.68
C ILE A 51 2.73 -0.51 0.12
N LEU A 52 1.53 -0.63 -0.46
CA LEU A 52 0.79 0.51 -1.02
C LEU A 52 0.41 1.53 0.05
N PHE A 53 0.05 1.08 1.25
CA PHE A 53 -0.31 1.99 2.33
C PHE A 53 0.90 2.81 2.81
N LEU A 54 2.08 2.18 2.95
CA LEU A 54 3.33 2.89 3.24
C LEU A 54 3.71 3.83 2.11
N LEU A 55 3.54 3.39 0.86
CA LEU A 55 3.87 4.20 -0.32
C LEU A 55 3.04 5.48 -0.36
N LEU A 56 1.75 5.42 -0.03
CA LEU A 56 0.87 6.60 0.04
C LEU A 56 1.24 7.61 1.15
N ASP A 57 2.09 7.25 2.11
CA ASP A 57 2.67 8.21 3.06
C ASP A 57 3.80 9.03 2.44
N HIS A 58 4.48 8.49 1.43
CA HIS A 58 5.69 9.07 0.83
C HIS A 58 5.51 9.52 -0.63
N CYS A 59 4.47 9.04 -1.30
CA CYS A 59 4.21 9.24 -2.72
C CYS A 59 2.77 9.69 -2.97
N GLU A 60 2.58 10.40 -4.08
CA GLU A 60 1.26 10.78 -4.56
C GLU A 60 0.66 9.69 -5.44
N HIS A 61 -0.67 9.68 -5.54
CA HIS A 61 -1.42 8.77 -6.39
C HIS A 61 -0.90 8.74 -7.83
N ASP A 62 -0.71 9.91 -8.44
CA ASP A 62 -0.26 10.01 -9.83
C ASP A 62 1.17 9.49 -10.03
N GLU A 63 2.01 9.63 -9.01
CA GLU A 63 3.37 9.10 -9.04
C GLU A 63 3.37 7.57 -9.04
N ILE A 64 2.54 6.97 -8.19
CA ILE A 64 2.36 5.51 -8.12
C ILE A 64 1.80 5.00 -9.47
N VAL A 65 0.79 5.65 -10.02
CA VAL A 65 0.20 5.27 -11.33
C VAL A 65 1.23 5.32 -12.45
N ARG A 66 2.07 6.37 -12.47
CA ARG A 66 3.13 6.52 -13.47
C ARG A 66 4.17 5.41 -13.35
N ASN A 67 4.66 5.16 -12.14
CA ASN A 67 5.64 4.11 -11.87
C ASN A 67 5.13 2.72 -12.30
N ARG A 68 3.86 2.39 -12.02
CA ARG A 68 3.26 1.13 -12.45
C ARG A 68 3.25 0.97 -13.98
N ARG A 69 3.00 2.07 -14.72
CA ARG A 69 3.04 2.06 -16.18
C ARG A 69 4.46 1.88 -16.71
N GLU A 70 5.41 2.59 -16.13
CA GLU A 70 6.82 2.51 -16.51
C GLU A 70 7.38 1.10 -16.25
N TYR A 71 7.08 0.52 -15.09
CA TYR A 71 7.49 -0.84 -14.74
C TYR A 71 6.86 -1.90 -15.67
N ALA A 72 5.57 -1.74 -16.02
CA ALA A 72 4.91 -2.63 -16.97
C ALA A 72 5.51 -2.53 -18.38
N ASN A 73 5.91 -1.34 -18.82
CA ASN A 73 6.59 -1.15 -20.10
C ASN A 73 7.98 -1.78 -20.09
N GLN A 74 8.76 -1.59 -19.01
CA GLN A 74 10.09 -2.22 -18.85
C GLN A 74 10.00 -3.74 -18.88
N ALA A 75 9.03 -4.32 -18.18
CA ALA A 75 8.82 -5.77 -18.19
C ALA A 75 8.41 -6.30 -19.59
N ALA A 76 7.74 -5.48 -20.42
CA ALA A 76 7.38 -5.86 -21.78
C ALA A 76 8.54 -5.73 -22.77
N ASP A 77 9.42 -4.74 -22.58
CA ASP A 77 10.61 -4.55 -23.42
C ASP A 77 11.66 -5.65 -23.15
N GLU A 78 11.82 -6.10 -21.90
CA GLU A 78 12.74 -7.19 -21.54
C GLU A 78 12.36 -8.55 -22.16
N ASP A 79 11.07 -8.80 -22.41
CA ASP A 79 10.61 -10.04 -23.06
C ASP A 79 10.87 -10.04 -24.59
N ASN A 80 11.06 -8.87 -25.20
CA ASN A 80 11.39 -8.73 -26.63
C ASN A 80 12.90 -8.87 -26.91
N ASP A 81 13.77 -8.64 -25.92
CA ASP A 81 15.22 -8.68 -26.08
C ASP A 81 15.84 -10.09 -26.03
N ASN A 82 15.05 -11.13 -25.78
CA ASN A 82 15.53 -12.52 -25.75
C ASN A 82 15.60 -13.18 -27.16
N ASN A 83 15.52 -12.39 -28.24
CA ASN A 83 15.66 -12.89 -29.61
C ASN A 83 16.66 -12.11 -30.48
N ASN A 84 17.74 -11.59 -29.90
CA ASN A 84 18.95 -11.24 -30.67
C ASN A 84 20.10 -12.18 -30.33
N ALA A 85 20.08 -13.33 -30.99
CA ALA A 85 21.22 -14.23 -31.05
C ALA A 85 22.42 -13.54 -31.71
N ASN A 86 23.56 -13.47 -31.00
CA ASN A 86 24.91 -13.53 -31.56
C ASN A 86 25.17 -12.72 -32.86
N ASN A 87 25.58 -11.46 -32.70
CA ASN A 87 26.49 -10.82 -33.66
C ASN A 87 27.51 -9.96 -32.90
N SER A 88 28.72 -10.50 -32.79
CA SER A 88 29.94 -9.73 -32.56
C SER A 88 30.37 -9.13 -33.90
N SER A 89 30.14 -7.83 -34.10
CA SER A 89 30.85 -6.92 -35.02
C SER A 89 30.17 -5.55 -34.87
N GLU A 90 30.76 -4.61 -34.13
CA GLU A 90 31.57 -3.50 -34.67
C GLU A 90 30.78 -2.62 -35.66
N ASP A 91 30.83 -1.31 -35.39
CA ASP A 91 30.53 -0.17 -36.27
C ASP A 91 29.11 0.42 -36.24
N GLY A 92 29.06 1.73 -35.94
CA GLY A 92 28.04 2.62 -36.50
C GLY A 92 27.23 3.43 -35.50
N ASP A 93 27.76 4.60 -35.13
CA ASP A 93 26.97 5.75 -34.70
C ASP A 93 25.73 5.96 -35.60
N GLU A 94 24.53 6.02 -35.02
CA GLU A 94 23.42 6.78 -35.61
C GLU A 94 22.35 7.09 -34.55
N ILE A 95 22.34 8.36 -34.14
CA ILE A 95 21.29 8.98 -33.35
C ILE A 95 20.06 9.11 -34.27
N PRO A 96 18.88 8.53 -33.98
CA PRO A 96 17.69 8.87 -34.75
C PRO A 96 17.19 10.23 -34.29
N GLU A 97 17.56 11.22 -35.08
CA GLU A 97 17.06 12.58 -35.09
C GLU A 97 15.52 12.59 -35.17
N ILE A 98 14.90 13.28 -34.23
CA ILE A 98 13.47 13.60 -34.17
C ILE A 98 13.03 14.29 -35.47
N PRO A 99 12.14 13.74 -36.31
CA PRO A 99 11.48 14.52 -37.33
C PRO A 99 10.18 15.07 -36.74
N ASN A 100 10.18 16.36 -36.44
CA ASN A 100 8.96 17.16 -36.34
C ASN A 100 8.19 17.04 -37.67
N ALA A 101 7.14 16.23 -37.72
CA ALA A 101 6.18 16.22 -38.80
C ALA A 101 4.95 17.05 -38.38
N ASN A 102 5.06 18.37 -38.58
CA ASN A 102 3.88 19.21 -38.75
C ASN A 102 3.31 18.94 -40.15
N GLY A 103 2.01 18.65 -40.22
CA GLY A 103 1.20 18.78 -41.42
C GLY A 103 0.71 17.47 -42.02
N ASP A 104 -0.53 17.09 -41.71
CA ASP A 104 -1.50 16.95 -42.80
C ASP A 104 -2.91 17.27 -42.31
N GLU A 105 -3.55 18.11 -43.11
CA GLU A 105 -4.84 18.74 -42.94
C GLU A 105 -5.86 17.88 -43.69
N ASN A 106 -6.86 17.35 -42.99
CA ASN A 106 -8.07 16.87 -43.64
C ASN A 106 -9.29 17.35 -42.85
N PRO A 107 -9.96 18.42 -43.29
CA PRO A 107 -11.32 18.74 -42.87
C PRO A 107 -12.32 17.94 -43.72
N ASP A 108 -13.54 17.87 -43.21
CA ASP A 108 -14.78 17.49 -43.92
C ASP A 108 -15.18 16.01 -43.82
N ALA A 109 -16.12 15.70 -42.93
CA ALA A 109 -17.51 15.62 -43.35
C ALA A 109 -18.45 15.44 -42.15
N ASP A 110 -19.39 16.38 -42.12
CA ASP A 110 -20.70 16.43 -41.49
C ASP A 110 -21.48 15.11 -41.37
N GLY A 111 -22.28 15.00 -40.29
CA GLY A 111 -23.20 13.91 -39.98
C GLY A 111 -23.18 13.63 -38.48
N GLY A 112 -23.92 14.31 -37.63
CA GLY A 112 -25.34 14.60 -37.76
C GLY A 112 -26.09 13.77 -36.71
N GLU A 113 -26.60 14.49 -35.70
CA GLU A 113 -27.84 14.22 -34.95
C GLU A 113 -27.90 13.11 -33.89
N GLY A 114 -28.43 13.52 -32.72
CA GLY A 114 -29.18 12.69 -31.77
C GLY A 114 -28.36 12.19 -30.58
N ASP A 115 -28.78 12.30 -29.33
CA ASP A 115 -29.99 12.85 -28.74
C ASP A 115 -29.68 13.03 -27.24
N GLU A 116 -30.24 14.09 -26.68
CA GLU A 116 -30.06 14.53 -25.31
C GLU A 116 -30.88 13.62 -24.39
N ASN A 117 -30.28 13.02 -23.36
CA ASN A 117 -31.06 12.43 -22.28
C ASN A 117 -30.60 12.93 -20.91
N PRO A 118 -31.28 13.94 -20.35
CA PRO A 118 -31.23 14.23 -18.93
C PRO A 118 -32.38 13.46 -18.25
N SER A 119 -32.10 12.29 -17.68
CA SER A 119 -33.06 11.69 -16.74
C SER A 119 -32.78 12.23 -15.34
N GLU A 120 -33.30 13.43 -15.07
CA GLU A 120 -33.70 13.80 -13.72
C GLU A 120 -34.83 12.86 -13.27
N GLY A 121 -34.66 12.29 -12.09
CA GLY A 121 -35.64 11.45 -11.41
C GLY A 121 -35.63 11.80 -9.94
N GLU A 122 -36.15 12.99 -9.62
CA GLU A 122 -36.52 13.41 -8.28
C GLU A 122 -37.83 12.71 -7.88
N GLY A 123 -37.87 12.18 -6.66
CA GLY A 123 -39.02 11.57 -5.98
C GLY A 123 -38.46 10.81 -4.78
N GLY A 124 -38.49 11.35 -3.56
CA GLY A 124 -39.71 11.55 -2.79
C GLY A 124 -40.22 10.18 -2.35
N ASP A 125 -40.42 9.82 -1.11
CA ASP A 125 -40.58 10.55 0.13
C ASP A 125 -40.68 9.47 1.24
N GLU A 126 -40.60 9.93 2.48
CA GLU A 126 -40.69 9.29 3.79
C GLU A 126 -41.68 8.12 4.07
N SER A 127 -41.53 7.56 5.28
CA SER A 127 -42.44 6.66 6.03
C SER A 127 -42.07 5.15 5.93
N SER A 128 -41.93 4.34 6.98
CA SER A 128 -42.38 4.34 8.39
C SER A 128 -41.71 3.10 9.05
N GLU A 129 -41.09 3.20 10.23
CA GLU A 129 -41.69 3.00 11.57
C GLU A 129 -41.90 1.50 11.93
N GLU A 130 -41.29 1.11 13.06
CA GLU A 130 -41.47 -0.04 13.95
C GLU A 130 -41.33 -1.50 13.48
N GLY A 131 -40.70 -2.32 14.32
CA GLY A 131 -41.15 -3.72 14.50
C GLY A 131 -40.08 -4.72 14.89
N SER A 132 -39.88 -4.85 16.19
CA SER A 132 -39.00 -5.75 16.93
C SER A 132 -39.23 -7.26 16.72
N GLU A 133 -38.33 -8.03 17.36
CA GLU A 133 -38.47 -9.41 17.87
C GLU A 133 -38.20 -10.54 16.86
N ASP A 134 -37.57 -11.67 17.18
CA ASP A 134 -36.72 -12.19 18.26
C ASP A 134 -36.41 -13.64 17.80
N ASN A 135 -35.42 -14.29 18.41
CA ASN A 135 -35.20 -15.76 18.41
C ASN A 135 -34.58 -16.41 17.15
N GLU A 136 -33.59 -17.33 17.18
CA GLU A 136 -32.97 -18.12 18.25
C GLU A 136 -31.63 -18.73 17.77
N SER A 137 -30.63 -18.66 18.65
CA SER A 137 -29.52 -19.59 18.96
C SER A 137 -28.88 -20.53 17.92
N THR A 138 -27.55 -20.47 17.90
CA THR A 138 -26.65 -21.60 18.24
C THR A 138 -25.26 -21.01 18.56
N GLU A 139 -24.99 -20.68 19.82
CA GLU A 139 -24.23 -21.52 20.79
C GLU A 139 -22.76 -21.76 20.38
N GLN A 140 -21.87 -20.87 20.84
CA GLN A 140 -20.54 -21.21 21.37
C GLN A 140 -20.02 -20.07 22.26
N SER A 141 -20.44 -20.10 23.52
CA SER A 141 -19.86 -19.42 24.70
C SER A 141 -19.33 -20.55 25.60
N SER A 142 -18.14 -20.55 26.18
CA SER A 142 -17.63 -19.71 27.28
C SER A 142 -16.10 -19.98 27.38
N GLU A 143 -15.22 -19.13 27.92
CA GLU A 143 -15.13 -18.81 29.35
C GLU A 143 -14.12 -17.66 29.59
N GLU A 144 -14.36 -16.95 30.68
CA GLU A 144 -13.99 -15.60 31.09
C GLU A 144 -12.59 -15.47 31.77
N PRO A 145 -11.96 -14.27 31.83
CA PRO A 145 -10.75 -14.05 32.62
C PRO A 145 -11.08 -13.91 34.11
N THR A 146 -10.69 -14.90 34.92
CA THR A 146 -10.78 -14.82 36.39
C THR A 146 -9.58 -14.10 36.98
N ALA A 147 -9.84 -12.95 37.59
CA ALA A 147 -8.95 -12.28 38.53
C ALA A 147 -8.92 -13.04 39.88
N PRO A 148 -7.77 -13.19 40.56
CA PRO A 148 -7.75 -13.55 41.96
C PRO A 148 -7.78 -12.29 42.85
N SER A 149 -8.87 -12.12 43.61
CA SER A 149 -8.99 -11.14 44.70
C SER A 149 -8.54 -11.73 46.03
N GLU A 150 -7.63 -10.98 46.68
CA GLU A 150 -7.50 -10.73 48.13
C GLU A 150 -7.19 -11.88 49.10
N ASP A 151 -6.03 -11.78 49.78
CA ASP A 151 -6.00 -11.81 51.25
C ASP A 151 -4.71 -11.15 51.82
N LYS A 152 -4.92 -10.00 52.46
CA LYS A 152 -4.37 -9.54 53.75
C LYS A 152 -2.95 -8.94 53.96
N ASP A 153 -3.03 -7.91 54.81
CA ASP A 153 -2.06 -7.27 55.71
C ASP A 153 -1.04 -6.31 55.08
N ASP A 154 -1.28 -5.00 55.17
CA ASP A 154 -1.06 -4.11 56.32
C ASP A 154 0.43 -3.76 56.54
N ALA A 155 0.62 -2.51 56.95
CA ALA A 155 1.87 -1.88 57.34
C ALA A 155 2.76 -1.28 56.24
N SER A 156 2.44 -0.01 55.96
CA SER A 156 3.30 1.09 56.42
C SER A 156 4.59 1.39 55.63
N SER A 157 4.61 2.65 55.20
CA SER A 157 5.74 3.57 55.34
C SER A 157 6.78 3.64 54.21
N LYS A 158 6.66 4.79 53.53
CA LYS A 158 7.68 5.85 53.48
C LYS A 158 8.92 5.60 52.63
N LYS A 159 8.96 6.46 51.59
CA LYS A 159 10.02 7.45 51.33
C LYS A 159 11.31 6.99 50.64
N GLU A 160 11.67 7.88 49.72
CA GLU A 160 13.02 8.37 49.46
C GLU A 160 14.04 7.42 48.81
N LYS A 161 14.32 7.75 47.54
CA LYS A 161 15.59 8.38 47.15
C LYS A 161 16.85 7.60 47.53
N ALA A 162 17.52 7.00 46.56
CA ALA A 162 18.92 7.33 46.24
C ALA A 162 19.51 6.46 45.12
N LYS A 163 19.90 7.15 44.06
CA LYS A 163 21.14 7.03 43.28
C LYS A 163 22.28 6.30 44.03
N ALA A 164 22.91 5.27 43.43
CA ALA A 164 24.37 5.01 43.43
C ALA A 164 24.77 3.66 42.79
N THR A 165 25.38 3.75 41.60
CA THR A 165 26.63 3.12 41.10
C THR A 165 27.12 1.71 41.51
N PRO A 166 27.88 1.02 40.63
CA PRO A 166 28.07 -0.43 40.61
C PRO A 166 29.24 -0.90 41.49
N LYS A 167 29.21 -2.18 41.91
CA LYS A 167 30.36 -2.85 42.53
C LYS A 167 30.63 -4.24 41.92
N LYS A 168 31.80 -4.35 41.29
CA LYS A 168 32.44 -5.57 40.83
C LYS A 168 32.68 -6.57 41.97
N LYS A 169 32.50 -7.87 41.72
CA LYS A 169 33.26 -8.99 42.33
C LYS A 169 33.39 -10.11 41.29
N LYS A 170 34.57 -10.34 40.71
CA LYS A 170 35.70 -11.20 41.14
C LYS A 170 35.45 -12.72 41.00
N LYS A 171 36.10 -13.28 39.98
CA LYS A 171 36.79 -14.58 39.83
C LYS A 171 36.43 -15.71 40.81
N SER A 172 36.05 -16.87 40.27
CA SER A 172 36.68 -18.16 40.62
C SER A 172 36.19 -19.26 39.65
N THR A 173 37.05 -19.76 38.78
CA THR A 173 36.84 -21.06 38.13
C THR A 173 38.07 -21.90 38.45
N ARG A 174 37.82 -22.97 39.22
CA ARG A 174 38.80 -23.91 39.75
C ARG A 174 39.23 -24.86 38.63
N LYS A 175 40.52 -25.20 38.65
CA LYS A 175 41.18 -26.24 37.84
C LYS A 175 40.45 -27.57 37.89
#